data_AF-A0A2V7FND5-F1
#
_entry.id   AF-A0A2V7FND5-F1
#
_cell.length_a   1.000
_cell.length_b   1.000
_cell.length_c   1.000
_cell.angle_alpha   90.00
_cell.angle_beta   90.00
_cell.angle_gamma   90.00
#
_symmetry.space_group_name_H-M   'P 1'
#
loop_
_entity.id
_entity.type
_entity.pdbx_description
1 polymer ?
#
loop_
_entity_poly.entity_id
_entity_poly.type
_entity_poly.pdbx_seq_one_letter_code
_entity_poly.pdbx_strand_id
1 'polypeptide(L)'
;MKPPAPRPDWAYFFDIDGTLVDIAEAPGGSGSDGHLRQLIVDLSQAAGGAVALISGRSIADIDRLVPGVRLPAAGQHGVERRDAAGRISRHASPSPQLDAVREGLAAAVARHPGLLLEDKGLSLALH
;
A
#
# COMPACT_ATOMS: atom_id res chain seq x y z
N MET A 1 -20.63 20.37 2.22
CA MET A 1 -20.32 20.51 3.66
C MET A 1 -18.80 20.51 3.79
N LYS A 2 -18.19 21.46 4.51
CA LYS A 2 -16.73 21.49 4.69
C LYS A 2 -16.36 20.46 5.77
N PRO A 3 -15.31 19.65 5.58
CA PRO A 3 -14.85 18.75 6.63
C PRO A 3 -14.38 19.55 7.87
N PRO A 4 -14.48 18.96 9.08
CA PRO A 4 -13.99 19.59 10.30
C PRO A 4 -12.48 19.85 10.22
N ALA A 5 -12.01 20.83 10.99
CA ALA A 5 -10.58 21.10 11.09
C ALA A 5 -9.85 19.90 11.74
N PRO A 6 -8.69 19.49 11.20
CA PRO A 6 -7.92 18.36 11.75
C PRO A 6 -7.46 18.64 13.18
N ARG A 7 -7.41 17.59 14.01
CA ARG A 7 -7.02 17.67 15.42
C ARG A 7 -5.93 16.67 15.79
N PRO A 8 -5.06 16.98 16.76
CA PRO A 8 -3.99 16.07 17.17
C PRO A 8 -4.49 14.80 17.88
N ASP A 9 -5.68 14.80 18.48
CA ASP A 9 -6.24 13.62 19.15
C ASP A 9 -7.00 12.67 18.20
N TRP A 10 -6.84 12.84 16.89
CA TRP A 10 -7.42 11.96 15.88
C TRP A 10 -6.45 10.88 15.44
N ALA A 11 -7.01 9.80 14.90
CA ALA A 11 -6.25 8.82 14.12
C ALA A 11 -6.38 9.13 12.63
N TYR A 12 -5.24 9.25 11.96
CA TYR A 12 -5.16 9.56 10.54
C TYR A 12 -4.87 8.31 9.72
N PHE A 13 -5.64 8.11 8.67
CA PHE A 13 -5.49 7.02 7.72
C PHE A 13 -5.35 7.63 6.34
N PHE A 14 -4.21 7.42 5.69
CA PHE A 14 -3.94 7.97 4.37
C PHE A 14 -3.85 6.85 3.36
N ASP A 15 -4.60 7.01 2.27
CA ASP A 15 -4.27 6.32 1.04
C ASP A 15 -2.96 6.87 0.45
N ILE A 16 -2.29 6.11 -0.42
CA ILE A 16 -1.02 6.53 -1.03
C ILE A 16 -1.23 7.00 -2.46
N ASP A 17 -1.63 6.11 -3.36
CA ASP A 17 -1.70 6.37 -4.79
C ASP A 17 -2.86 7.33 -5.11
N GLY A 18 -2.57 8.46 -5.74
CA GLY A 18 -3.56 9.50 -6.01
C GLY A 18 -3.98 10.31 -4.79
N THR A 19 -3.34 10.11 -3.63
CA THR A 19 -3.60 10.85 -2.39
C THR A 19 -2.34 11.53 -1.88
N LEU A 20 -1.32 10.76 -1.51
CA LEU A 20 -0.03 11.29 -1.04
C LEU A 20 0.99 11.39 -2.17
N VAL A 21 0.92 10.50 -3.15
CA VAL A 21 1.77 10.50 -4.34
C VAL A 21 0.89 10.49 -5.58
N ASP A 22 1.33 11.13 -6.65
CA ASP A 22 0.61 11.10 -7.92
C ASP A 22 0.54 9.68 -8.49
N ILE A 23 -0.57 9.38 -9.18
CA ILE A 23 -0.72 8.12 -9.90
C ILE A 23 0.26 8.13 -11.07
N ALA A 24 1.20 7.18 -11.09
CA ALA A 24 2.10 6.99 -12.22
C ALA A 24 1.48 6.02 -13.24
N GLU A 25 1.79 6.23 -14.53
CA GLU A 25 1.34 5.32 -15.61
C GLU A 25 2.05 3.94 -15.58
N ALA A 26 3.18 3.82 -14.89
CA ALA A 26 3.95 2.59 -14.81
C ALA A 26 3.89 1.94 -13.40
N PRO A 27 3.83 0.60 -13.31
CA PRO A 27 3.97 -0.12 -12.05
C PRO A 27 5.28 0.26 -11.35
N GLY A 28 5.19 0.82 -10.15
CA GLY A 28 6.34 1.33 -9.41
C GLY A 28 6.07 2.68 -8.75
N GLY A 29 5.41 3.62 -9.44
CA GLY A 29 5.09 4.95 -8.91
C GLY A 29 6.31 5.88 -8.77
N SER A 30 6.08 7.19 -8.74
CA SER A 30 7.05 8.16 -8.22
C SER A 30 7.03 8.12 -6.69
N GLY A 31 8.19 7.90 -6.06
CA GLY A 31 8.30 7.92 -4.60
C GLY A 31 7.98 9.29 -3.99
N SER A 32 7.70 9.30 -2.69
CA SER A 32 7.48 10.54 -1.93
C SER A 32 8.70 11.45 -1.91
N ASP A 33 8.49 12.76 -2.06
CA ASP A 33 9.57 13.73 -1.91
C ASP A 33 9.99 13.88 -0.43
N GLY A 34 11.08 14.63 -0.18
CA GLY A 34 11.58 14.84 1.18
C GLY A 34 10.62 15.65 2.05
N HIS A 35 9.84 16.54 1.46
CA HIS A 35 8.94 17.43 2.18
C HIS A 35 7.72 16.68 2.72
N LEU A 36 7.08 15.87 1.87
CA LEU A 36 5.96 15.00 2.24
C LEU A 36 6.35 14.03 3.36
N ARG A 37 7.53 13.43 3.27
CA ARG A 37 8.04 12.55 4.34
C ARG A 37 8.17 13.27 5.68
N GLN A 38 8.66 14.51 5.66
CA GLN A 38 8.76 15.31 6.87
C GLN A 38 7.36 15.64 7.44
N LEU A 39 6.40 16.01 6.59
CA LEU A 39 5.03 16.28 7.03
C LEU A 39 4.38 15.06 7.69
N ILE A 40 4.60 13.87 7.14
CA ILE A 40 4.10 12.62 7.72
C ILE A 40 4.71 12.36 9.10
N VAL A 41 6.02 12.59 9.26
CA VAL A 41 6.72 12.46 10.54
C VAL A 41 6.16 13.46 11.57
N ASP A 42 6.03 14.73 11.18
CA ASP A 42 5.54 15.78 12.06
C ASP A 42 4.09 15.51 12.51
N LEU A 43 3.24 15.08 11.57
CA LEU A 43 1.86 14.67 11.87
C LEU A 43 1.83 13.46 12.81
N SER A 44 2.68 12.46 12.57
CA SER A 44 2.78 11.29 13.44
C SER A 44 3.19 11.67 14.85
N GLN A 45 4.10 12.64 15.02
CA GLN A 45 4.49 13.13 16.33
C GLN A 45 3.35 13.90 17.01
N ALA A 46 2.69 14.81 16.27
CA ALA A 46 1.58 15.60 16.77
C ALA A 46 0.36 14.74 17.17
N ALA A 47 0.14 13.63 16.45
CA ALA A 47 -0.97 12.72 16.68
C ALA A 47 -0.66 11.58 17.66
N GLY A 48 0.45 11.64 18.40
CA GLY A 48 0.83 10.61 19.36
C GLY A 48 1.07 9.23 18.73
N GLY A 49 1.51 9.20 17.47
CA GLY A 49 1.74 7.98 16.68
C GLY A 49 0.51 7.44 15.96
N ALA A 50 -0.65 8.12 16.04
CA ALA A 50 -1.90 7.66 15.44
C ALA A 50 -2.00 7.99 13.93
N VAL A 51 -1.01 7.55 13.14
CA VAL A 51 -0.98 7.70 11.68
C VAL A 51 -0.73 6.35 11.02
N ALA A 52 -1.54 5.98 10.04
CA ALA A 52 -1.39 4.74 9.27
C ALA A 52 -1.48 4.98 7.76
N LEU A 53 -0.68 4.24 7.01
CA LEU A 53 -0.72 4.20 5.54
C LEU A 53 -1.56 3.01 5.07
N ILE A 54 -2.53 3.26 4.21
CA ILE A 54 -3.45 2.24 3.68
C ILE A 54 -3.26 2.20 2.17
N SER A 55 -2.98 1.03 1.59
CA SER A 55 -2.77 0.94 0.14
C SER A 55 -3.11 -0.45 -0.40
N GLY A 56 -3.42 -0.52 -1.70
CA GLY A 56 -3.47 -1.77 -2.45
C GLY A 56 -2.08 -2.39 -2.70
N ARG A 57 -1.00 -1.62 -2.49
CA ARG A 57 0.38 -2.07 -2.62
C ARG A 57 0.79 -2.97 -1.45
N SER A 58 1.85 -3.77 -1.62
CA SER A 58 2.42 -4.53 -0.48
C SER A 58 3.07 -3.59 0.54
N ILE A 59 3.24 -4.04 1.79
CA ILE A 59 3.96 -3.24 2.80
C ILE A 59 5.41 -2.97 2.35
N ALA A 60 6.03 -3.91 1.63
CA ALA A 60 7.37 -3.71 1.07
C ALA A 60 7.38 -2.59 0.01
N ASP A 61 6.34 -2.46 -0.81
CA ASP A 61 6.20 -1.37 -1.77
C ASP A 61 5.94 -0.03 -1.10
N ILE A 62 5.10 -0.02 -0.06
CA ILE A 62 4.85 1.18 0.77
C ILE A 62 6.17 1.70 1.33
N ASP A 63 7.01 0.81 1.88
CA ASP A 63 8.32 1.17 2.44
C ASP A 63 9.28 1.71 1.37
N ARG A 64 9.17 1.24 0.12
CA ARG A 64 9.94 1.77 -1.01
C ARG A 64 9.47 3.15 -1.45
N LEU A 65 8.16 3.42 -1.38
CA LEU A 65 7.58 4.71 -1.75
C LEU A 65 7.80 5.79 -0.70
N VAL A 66 7.85 5.41 0.59
CA VAL A 66 8.05 6.33 1.72
C VAL A 66 9.31 5.95 2.50
N PRO A 67 10.49 6.01 1.87
CA PRO A 67 11.70 5.48 2.48
C PRO A 67 12.10 6.33 3.69
N GLY A 68 12.52 5.65 4.77
CA GLY A 68 12.93 6.26 6.03
C GLY A 68 11.79 6.51 7.02
N VAL A 69 10.53 6.31 6.63
CA VAL A 69 9.36 6.52 7.50
C VAL A 69 8.64 5.19 7.69
N ARG A 70 8.75 4.59 8.88
CA ARG A 70 8.14 3.29 9.19
C ARG A 70 6.90 3.46 10.08
N LEU A 71 5.74 3.61 9.44
CA LEU A 71 4.45 3.75 10.12
C LEU A 71 3.66 2.43 10.18
N PRO A 72 2.65 2.33 11.07
CA PRO A 72 1.55 1.38 10.88
C PRO A 72 1.05 1.40 9.43
N ALA A 73 0.78 0.23 8.88
CA ALA A 73 0.38 0.14 7.48
C ALA A 73 -0.59 -1.02 7.24
N ALA A 74 -1.48 -0.84 6.26
CA ALA A 74 -2.28 -1.90 5.68
C ALA A 74 -1.97 -1.97 4.18
N GLY A 75 -1.36 -3.08 3.75
CA GLY A 75 -1.05 -3.36 2.35
C GLY A 75 -1.98 -4.42 1.78
N GLN A 76 -1.99 -4.56 0.45
CA GLN A 76 -2.79 -5.56 -0.26
C GLN A 76 -4.27 -5.52 0.17
N HIS A 77 -4.85 -4.31 0.25
CA HIS A 77 -6.24 -4.10 0.70
C HIS A 77 -6.52 -4.65 2.12
N GLY A 78 -5.52 -4.62 3.00
CA GLY A 78 -5.63 -5.05 4.40
C GLY A 78 -5.22 -6.50 4.66
N VAL A 79 -4.83 -7.24 3.62
CA VAL A 79 -4.27 -8.59 3.78
C VAL A 79 -2.95 -8.55 4.54
N GLU A 80 -2.09 -7.58 4.25
CA GLU A 80 -0.89 -7.33 5.04
C GLU A 80 -1.18 -6.22 6.04
N ARG A 81 -0.82 -6.42 7.32
CA ARG A 81 -0.94 -5.39 8.34
C ARG A 81 0.35 -5.26 9.14
N ARG A 82 0.89 -4.05 9.23
CA ARG A 82 1.94 -3.67 10.16
C ARG A 82 1.35 -2.87 11.31
N ASP A 83 1.50 -3.37 12.53
CA ASP A 83 1.05 -2.65 13.73
C ASP A 83 2.05 -1.57 14.19
N ALA A 84 1.69 -0.80 15.23
CA ALA A 84 2.53 0.25 15.79
C ALA A 84 3.83 -0.27 16.45
N ALA A 85 3.91 -1.56 16.80
CA ALA A 85 5.15 -2.20 17.23
C ALA A 85 6.01 -2.68 16.04
N GLY A 86 5.57 -2.42 14.81
CA GLY A 86 6.26 -2.81 13.59
C GLY A 86 6.07 -4.28 13.20
N ARG A 87 5.21 -5.04 13.90
CA ARG A 87 4.94 -6.45 13.62
C ARG A 87 4.05 -6.57 12.40
N ILE A 88 4.44 -7.45 11.48
CA ILE A 88 3.71 -7.71 10.24
C ILE A 88 2.89 -8.99 10.41
N SER A 89 1.57 -8.90 10.24
CA SER A 89 0.66 -10.03 10.10
C SER A 89 0.12 -10.11 8.68
N ARG A 90 -0.07 -11.34 8.19
CA ARG A 90 -0.74 -11.61 6.91
C ARG A 90 -2.02 -12.37 7.21
N HIS A 91 -3.14 -11.82 6.79
CA HIS A 91 -4.48 -12.32 7.10
C HIS A 91 -5.06 -13.23 6.01
N ALA A 92 -4.34 -13.43 4.90
CA ALA A 92 -4.71 -14.42 3.89
C ALA A 92 -4.17 -15.80 4.28
N SER A 93 -5.04 -16.80 4.22
CA SER A 93 -4.59 -18.19 4.14
C SER A 93 -4.01 -18.43 2.75
N PRO A 94 -2.86 -19.11 2.61
CA PRO A 94 -2.44 -19.68 1.35
C PRO A 94 -3.58 -20.55 0.82
N SER A 95 -4.17 -20.16 -0.31
CA SER A 95 -5.20 -20.95 -0.96
C SER A 95 -4.58 -21.66 -2.16
N PRO A 96 -4.61 -23.00 -2.24
CA PRO A 96 -4.23 -23.75 -3.43
C PRO A 96 -4.96 -23.27 -4.70
N GLN A 97 -6.12 -22.61 -4.52
CA GLN A 97 -6.90 -22.04 -5.61
C GLN A 97 -6.21 -20.84 -6.25
N LEU A 98 -5.40 -20.07 -5.50
CA LEU A 98 -4.68 -18.91 -6.05
C LEU A 98 -3.55 -19.34 -6.99
N ASP A 99 -2.86 -20.45 -6.68
CA ASP A 99 -1.80 -20.99 -7.54
C ASP A 99 -2.36 -21.51 -8.87
N ALA A 100 -3.50 -22.22 -8.83
CA ALA A 100 -4.18 -22.66 -10.06
C ALA A 100 -4.63 -21.46 -10.93
N VAL A 101 -5.13 -20.38 -10.30
CA VAL A 101 -5.51 -19.15 -11.03
C VAL A 101 -4.27 -18.45 -11.60
N ARG A 102 -3.17 -18.40 -10.85
CA ARG A 102 -1.88 -17.85 -11.31
C ARG A 102 -1.39 -18.53 -12.57
N GLU A 103 -1.35 -19.86 -12.59
CA GLU A 103 -0.94 -20.63 -13.76
C GLU A 103 -1.87 -20.37 -14.96
N GLY A 104 -3.19 -20.35 -14.73
CA GLY A 104 -4.17 -20.07 -15.77
C GLY A 104 -4.02 -18.67 -16.38
N LEU A 105 -3.82 -17.64 -15.54
CA LEU A 105 -3.61 -16.26 -16.00
C LEU A 105 -2.27 -16.09 -16.73
N ALA A 106 -1.20 -16.73 -16.26
CA ALA A 106 0.10 -16.70 -16.96
C ALA A 106 -0.01 -17.28 -18.38
N ALA A 107 -0.76 -18.39 -18.55
CA ALA A 107 -1.03 -18.97 -19.86
C ALA A 107 -1.93 -18.08 -20.75
N ALA A 108 -2.82 -17.28 -20.17
CA ALA A 108 -3.60 -16.30 -20.91
C ALA A 108 -2.73 -15.13 -21.38
N VAL A 109 -1.91 -14.55 -20.51
CA VAL A 109 -1.00 -13.44 -20.86
C VAL A 109 -0.03 -13.83 -21.97
N ALA A 110 0.54 -15.03 -21.92
CA ALA A 110 1.43 -15.54 -22.97
C ALA A 110 0.77 -15.58 -24.37
N ARG A 111 -0.56 -15.71 -24.44
CA ARG A 111 -1.32 -15.79 -25.70
C ARG A 111 -1.83 -14.43 -26.20
N HIS A 112 -1.80 -13.38 -25.37
CA HIS A 112 -2.38 -12.08 -25.68
C HIS A 112 -1.37 -10.95 -25.47
N PRO A 113 -0.63 -10.56 -26.54
CA PRO A 113 0.32 -9.46 -26.49
C PRO A 113 -0.42 -8.16 -26.12
N GLY A 114 -0.12 -7.59 -24.96
CA GLY A 114 -0.76 -6.39 -24.43
C GLY A 114 -1.28 -6.56 -23.00
N LEU A 115 -1.52 -7.80 -22.55
CA LEU A 115 -1.84 -8.06 -21.15
C LEU A 115 -0.58 -8.09 -20.28
N LEU A 116 -0.71 -7.63 -19.04
CA LEU A 116 0.33 -7.73 -18.02
C LEU A 116 -0.25 -8.36 -16.75
N LEU A 117 0.31 -9.49 -16.33
CA LEU A 117 -0.01 -10.08 -15.03
C LEU A 117 0.93 -9.53 -13.97
N GLU A 118 0.36 -8.85 -12.98
CA GLU A 118 1.04 -8.40 -11.78
C GLU A 118 0.73 -9.38 -10.62
N ASP A 119 1.76 -10.09 -10.18
CA ASP A 119 1.71 -10.97 -9.03
C ASP A 119 2.06 -10.23 -7.74
N LYS A 120 1.10 -10.19 -6.81
CA LYS A 120 1.25 -9.54 -5.51
C LYS A 120 1.41 -10.53 -4.35
N GLY A 121 1.65 -11.80 -4.67
CA GLY A 121 1.80 -12.93 -3.75
C GLY A 121 0.46 -13.45 -3.22
N LEU A 122 -0.34 -12.56 -2.64
CA LEU A 122 -1.65 -12.90 -2.02
C LEU A 122 -2.85 -12.45 -2.87
N SER A 123 -2.58 -11.71 -3.93
CA SER A 123 -3.57 -11.30 -4.93
C SER A 123 -2.92 -11.27 -6.32
N LEU A 124 -3.76 -11.20 -7.35
CA LEU A 124 -3.36 -11.15 -8.75
C LEU A 124 -4.09 -9.97 -9.40
N ALA A 125 -3.37 -9.15 -10.16
CA ALA A 125 -3.96 -8.12 -11.00
C ALA A 125 -3.58 -8.38 -12.46
N LEU A 126 -4.59 -8.36 -13.34
CA LEU A 126 -4.40 -8.45 -14.78
C LEU A 126 -4.71 -7.07 -15.36
N HIS A 127 -3.72 -6.46 -15.99
CA HIS A 127 -3.81 -5.20 -16.71
C HIS A 127 -3.99 -5.47 -18.20
#